data_AF-A0A7X4CAA3-F1
#
_entry.id   AF-A0A7X4CAA3-F1
#
_cell.length_a   1.000
_cell.length_b   1.000
_cell.length_c   1.000
_cell.angle_alpha   90.00
_cell.angle_beta   90.00
_cell.angle_gamma   90.00
#
_symmetry.space_group_name_H-M   'P 1'
#
loop_
_entity.id
_entity.type
_entity.pdbx_description
1 polymer ?
#
loop_
_entity_poly.entity_id
_entity_poly.type
_entity_poly.pdbx_seq_one_letter_code
_entity_poly.pdbx_strand_id
1 'polypeptide(L)'
;MVLFLTLSLTACSSGRESYLNGALKKATSQDVVEQLGEPWKKKTSVLRGQSTWIYRYALTQDELDPMGVDKLGRSVFKATEGVTAMMGLGGGSGNPLDPGTRPYCYHYILTFDDTTKTLQRWMREACADTDL
;
A
#
# COMPACT_ATOMS: atom_id res chain seq x y z
N MET A 1 13.32 -34.98 -7.58
CA MET A 1 12.46 -33.78 -7.67
C MET A 1 12.58 -33.05 -6.35
N VAL A 2 13.40 -32.00 -6.28
CA VAL A 2 13.50 -31.16 -5.07
C VAL A 2 12.61 -29.96 -5.31
N LEU A 3 11.61 -29.82 -4.44
CA LEU A 3 10.54 -28.84 -4.48
C LEU A 3 11.13 -27.42 -4.36
N PHE A 4 10.82 -26.57 -5.33
CA PHE A 4 11.17 -25.14 -5.31
C PHE A 4 10.47 -24.45 -4.12
N LEU A 5 11.19 -24.18 -3.04
CA LEU A 5 10.81 -23.16 -2.06
C LEU A 5 11.37 -21.82 -2.52
N THR A 6 10.74 -21.24 -3.55
CA THR A 6 10.95 -19.83 -3.89
C THR A 6 10.22 -18.99 -2.85
N LEU A 7 10.99 -18.55 -1.86
CA LEU A 7 10.60 -17.50 -0.92
C LEU A 7 10.58 -16.17 -1.69
N SER A 8 9.54 -15.96 -2.49
CA SER A 8 9.31 -14.69 -3.17
C SER A 8 8.77 -13.70 -2.14
N LEU A 9 9.64 -12.92 -1.50
CA LEU A 9 9.25 -11.67 -0.85
C LEU A 9 8.82 -10.70 -1.97
N THR A 10 7.60 -10.85 -2.45
CA THR A 10 6.98 -9.84 -3.29
C THR A 10 6.75 -8.61 -2.42
N ALA A 11 7.16 -7.45 -2.91
CA ALA A 11 6.78 -6.17 -2.33
C ALA A 11 5.26 -6.15 -2.09
N CYS A 12 4.84 -6.25 -0.83
CA CYS A 12 3.47 -6.58 -0.44
C CYS A 12 2.47 -5.42 -0.60
N SER A 13 2.89 -4.26 -1.13
CA SER A 13 2.01 -3.12 -1.36
C SER A 13 1.34 -3.15 -2.73
N SER A 14 2.09 -3.41 -3.80
CA SER A 14 1.59 -3.32 -5.19
C SER A 14 0.64 -4.47 -5.55
N GLY A 15 0.87 -5.67 -5.01
CA GLY A 15 0.01 -6.83 -5.23
C GLY A 15 -1.38 -6.68 -4.61
N ARG A 16 -1.50 -5.97 -3.49
CA ARG A 16 -2.76 -5.80 -2.76
C ARG A 16 -3.78 -4.99 -3.56
N GLU A 17 -3.36 -3.85 -4.08
CA GLU A 17 -4.24 -2.96 -4.85
C GLU A 17 -4.65 -3.59 -6.17
N SER A 18 -3.70 -4.27 -6.83
CA SER A 18 -3.98 -5.05 -8.03
C SER A 18 -5.02 -6.16 -7.77
N TYR A 19 -4.85 -6.91 -6.67
CA TYR A 19 -5.83 -7.91 -6.23
C TYR A 19 -7.21 -7.28 -5.99
N LEU A 20 -7.29 -6.20 -5.21
CA LEU A 20 -8.56 -5.55 -4.87
C LEU A 20 -9.28 -5.00 -6.11
N ASN A 21 -8.55 -4.46 -7.08
CA ASN A 21 -9.10 -4.05 -8.37
C ASN A 21 -9.66 -5.23 -9.17
N GLY A 22 -8.93 -6.35 -9.22
CA GLY A 22 -9.38 -7.57 -9.90
C GLY A 22 -10.54 -8.27 -9.18
N ALA A 23 -10.64 -8.08 -7.86
CA ALA A 23 -11.62 -8.68 -6.97
C ALA A 23 -12.98 -7.97 -6.97
N LEU A 24 -13.08 -6.75 -7.53
CA LEU A 24 -14.33 -6.00 -7.61
C LEU A 24 -15.44 -6.83 -8.26
N LYS A 25 -16.57 -6.93 -7.55
CA LYS A 25 -17.78 -7.69 -7.89
C LYS A 25 -17.58 -9.20 -8.06
N LYS A 26 -16.42 -9.73 -7.68
CA LYS A 26 -16.06 -11.15 -7.84
C LYS A 26 -15.74 -11.81 -6.51
N ALA A 27 -14.83 -11.21 -5.74
CA ALA A 27 -14.38 -11.78 -4.48
C ALA A 27 -15.45 -11.63 -3.41
N THR A 28 -15.64 -12.70 -2.65
CA THR A 28 -16.45 -12.71 -1.45
C THR A 28 -15.67 -12.15 -0.27
N SER A 29 -16.38 -11.83 0.82
CA SER A 29 -15.74 -11.45 2.08
C SER A 29 -14.75 -12.50 2.58
N GLN A 30 -15.01 -13.79 2.34
CA GLN A 30 -14.11 -14.87 2.76
C GLN A 30 -12.83 -14.88 1.93
N ASP A 31 -12.92 -14.78 0.60
CA ASP A 31 -11.74 -14.73 -0.29
C ASP A 31 -10.81 -13.56 0.09
N VAL A 32 -11.42 -12.44 0.49
CA VAL A 32 -10.68 -11.25 0.96
C VAL A 32 -9.97 -11.52 2.28
N VAL A 33 -10.60 -12.23 3.23
CA VAL A 33 -9.93 -12.63 4.49
C VAL A 33 -8.79 -13.60 4.22
N GLU A 34 -8.98 -14.56 3.32
CA GLU A 34 -7.94 -15.51 2.96
C GLU A 34 -6.71 -14.83 2.34
N GLN A 35 -6.93 -13.77 1.55
CA GLN A 35 -5.85 -13.02 0.90
C GLN A 35 -5.21 -11.94 1.77
N LEU A 36 -5.99 -11.22 2.58
CA LEU A 36 -5.55 -10.02 3.31
C LEU A 36 -5.56 -10.18 4.84
N GLY A 37 -6.13 -11.26 5.35
CA GLY A 37 -6.33 -11.50 6.77
C GLY A 37 -7.59 -10.82 7.34
N GLU A 38 -7.70 -10.85 8.66
CA GLU A 38 -8.76 -10.18 9.40
C GLU A 38 -8.64 -8.65 9.28
N PRO A 39 -9.73 -7.93 8.98
CA PRO A 39 -9.71 -6.47 8.98
C PRO A 39 -9.58 -5.91 10.39
N TRP A 40 -9.04 -4.70 10.48
CA TRP A 40 -8.91 -3.97 11.73
C TRP A 40 -10.26 -3.55 12.32
N LYS A 41 -11.22 -3.15 11.48
CA LYS A 41 -12.58 -2.76 11.91
C LYS A 41 -13.61 -3.23 10.89
N LYS A 42 -14.72 -3.82 11.35
CA LYS A 42 -15.89 -4.18 10.54
C LYS A 42 -17.07 -3.32 11.02
N LYS A 43 -17.71 -2.60 10.09
CA LYS A 43 -18.92 -1.79 10.34
C LYS A 43 -20.03 -2.31 9.44
N THR A 44 -21.13 -2.79 10.01
CA THR A 44 -22.30 -3.23 9.23
C THR A 44 -23.36 -2.14 9.25
N SER A 45 -23.77 -1.68 8.06
CA SER A 45 -24.85 -0.71 7.89
C SER A 45 -26.11 -1.44 7.44
N VAL A 46 -26.97 -1.77 8.41
CA VAL A 46 -28.26 -2.44 8.16
C VAL A 46 -29.15 -1.60 7.25
N LEU A 47 -29.11 -0.26 7.39
CA LEU A 47 -29.92 0.67 6.60
C LEU A 47 -29.52 0.71 5.12
N ARG A 48 -28.25 0.46 4.80
CA ARG A 48 -27.75 0.46 3.41
C ARG A 48 -27.58 -0.94 2.83
N GLY A 49 -27.81 -1.99 3.61
CA GLY A 49 -27.54 -3.37 3.20
C GLY A 49 -26.08 -3.59 2.82
N GLN A 50 -25.15 -2.90 3.50
CA GLN A 50 -23.73 -2.95 3.17
C GLN A 50 -22.87 -3.13 4.41
N SER A 51 -21.75 -3.83 4.25
CA SER A 51 -20.74 -4.04 5.27
C SER A 51 -19.44 -3.36 4.85
N THR A 52 -18.94 -2.44 5.67
CA THR A 52 -17.68 -1.71 5.44
C THR A 52 -16.57 -2.29 6.31
N TRP A 53 -15.49 -2.71 5.69
CA TRP A 53 -14.33 -3.31 6.35
C TRP A 53 -13.11 -2.40 6.15
N ILE A 54 -12.36 -2.18 7.23
CA ILE A 54 -11.22 -1.27 7.24
C ILE A 54 -9.97 -2.06 7.59
N TYR A 55 -8.97 -2.00 6.72
CA TYR A 55 -7.63 -2.53 6.95
C TYR A 55 -6.64 -1.40 7.17
N ARG A 56 -5.71 -1.56 8.12
CA ARG A 56 -4.66 -0.57 8.40
C ARG A 56 -3.32 -1.09 7.90
N TYR A 57 -2.61 -0.25 7.16
CA TYR A 57 -1.26 -0.56 6.70
C TYR A 57 -0.33 0.61 6.95
N ALA A 58 0.90 0.29 7.36
CA ALA A 58 2.01 1.22 7.42
C ALA A 58 2.88 0.94 6.20
N LEU A 59 2.91 1.87 5.25
CA LEU A 59 3.61 1.74 3.98
C LEU A 59 4.86 2.62 3.98
N THR A 60 5.98 2.12 3.47
CA THR A 60 7.18 2.93 3.28
C THR A 60 7.14 3.71 1.95
N GLN A 61 8.04 4.69 1.77
CA GLN A 61 8.14 5.42 0.50
C GLN A 61 8.39 4.49 -0.69
N ASP A 62 9.22 3.46 -0.52
CA ASP A 62 9.55 2.52 -1.60
C ASP A 62 8.36 1.62 -1.96
N GLU A 63 7.39 1.44 -1.07
CA GLU A 63 6.13 0.74 -1.34
C GLU A 63 5.08 1.61 -2.06
N LEU A 64 5.18 2.93 -1.93
CA LEU A 64 4.29 3.89 -2.58
C LEU A 64 4.77 4.27 -3.99
N ASP A 65 6.09 4.39 -4.17
CA ASP A 65 6.73 4.67 -5.46
C ASP A 65 7.82 3.62 -5.74
N PRO A 66 7.45 2.42 -6.21
CA PRO A 66 8.41 1.36 -6.50
C PRO A 66 9.34 1.69 -7.67
N MET A 67 8.97 2.65 -8.53
CA MET A 67 9.81 3.10 -9.66
C MET A 67 10.77 4.22 -9.27
N GLY A 68 10.66 4.77 -8.05
CA GLY A 68 11.54 5.83 -7.56
C GLY A 68 11.56 7.06 -8.47
N VAL A 69 10.44 7.37 -9.14
CA VAL A 69 10.34 8.54 -10.03
C VAL A 69 10.63 9.83 -9.27
N ASP A 70 10.32 9.88 -7.96
CA ASP A 70 10.70 10.97 -7.07
C ASP A 70 12.22 11.06 -6.81
N LYS A 71 12.92 9.93 -6.87
CA LYS A 71 14.40 9.86 -6.72
C LYS A 71 15.11 10.15 -8.05
N LEU A 72 14.55 9.71 -9.18
CA LEU A 72 15.06 9.95 -10.54
C LEU A 72 14.86 11.40 -11.01
N GLY A 73 13.76 12.05 -10.63
CA GLY A 73 13.53 13.47 -10.90
C GLY A 73 14.57 14.38 -10.23
N ARG A 74 15.25 13.92 -9.18
CA ARG A 74 16.29 14.70 -8.49
C ARG A 74 17.69 14.53 -9.10
N SER A 75 17.93 13.47 -9.88
CA SER A 75 19.23 13.19 -10.50
C SER A 75 19.37 13.81 -11.89
N VAL A 76 18.29 13.93 -12.66
CA VAL A 76 18.34 14.44 -14.05
C VAL A 76 18.44 15.98 -14.11
N PHE A 77 17.92 16.71 -13.12
CA PHE A 77 18.04 18.17 -13.05
C PHE A 77 19.42 18.69 -12.59
N LYS A 78 20.38 17.80 -12.28
CA LYS A 78 21.76 18.15 -11.93
C LYS A 78 22.77 17.93 -13.06
N ALA A 79 22.32 17.63 -14.29
CA ALA A 79 23.21 17.27 -15.40
C ALA A 79 23.45 18.40 -16.43
N THR A 80 22.90 19.61 -16.25
CA THR A 80 23.06 20.71 -17.21
C THR A 80 23.90 21.89 -16.74
N GLU A 81 24.45 21.87 -15.52
CA GLU A 81 25.41 22.89 -15.09
C GLU A 81 26.64 22.26 -14.44
N GLY A 82 27.77 22.41 -15.11
CA GLY A 82 29.04 22.67 -14.46
C GLY A 82 29.74 21.49 -13.81
N VAL A 83 30.72 20.97 -14.54
CA VAL A 83 32.00 20.49 -13.96
C VAL A 83 32.42 21.43 -12.81
N THR A 84 32.91 20.86 -11.71
CA THR A 84 33.51 21.51 -10.51
C THR A 84 32.63 21.58 -9.26
N ALA A 85 32.34 20.42 -8.65
CA ALA A 85 32.17 20.30 -7.20
C ALA A 85 32.26 18.83 -6.75
N MET A 86 33.47 18.27 -6.79
CA MET A 86 33.82 17.23 -5.81
C MET A 86 33.92 17.90 -4.44
N MET A 87 32.85 17.87 -3.65
CA MET A 87 32.83 17.86 -2.17
C MET A 87 31.47 18.33 -1.66
N GLY A 88 30.81 17.46 -0.88
CA GLY A 88 29.73 17.84 0.01
C GLY A 88 28.37 17.96 -0.66
N LEU A 89 27.50 16.98 -0.41
CA LEU A 89 26.17 17.16 0.21
C LEU A 89 25.40 15.84 0.05
N GLY A 90 25.15 15.19 1.19
CA GLY A 90 24.51 13.90 1.29
C GLY A 90 23.13 13.86 0.63
N GLY A 91 22.83 12.71 0.02
CA GLY A 91 21.57 12.44 -0.63
C GLY A 91 21.14 10.99 -0.45
N GLY A 92 20.98 10.57 0.81
CA GLY A 92 20.05 9.53 1.24
C GLY A 92 20.21 8.13 0.63
N SER A 93 21.36 7.49 0.85
CA SER A 93 21.37 6.03 1.01
C SER A 93 20.83 5.74 2.40
N GLY A 94 19.55 5.33 2.48
CA GLY A 94 18.87 5.07 3.74
C GLY A 94 19.48 3.88 4.45
N ASN A 95 20.30 4.17 5.45
CA ASN A 95 20.60 3.23 6.54
C ASN A 95 19.26 2.89 7.25
N PRO A 96 18.99 1.64 7.66
CA PRO A 96 17.79 1.27 8.41
C PRO A 96 17.61 1.99 9.77
N LEU A 97 18.58 2.82 10.16
CA LEU A 97 18.64 3.59 11.39
C LEU A 97 18.39 5.11 11.17
N ASP A 98 18.00 5.53 9.96
CA ASP A 98 17.71 6.95 9.69
C ASP A 98 16.31 7.34 10.23
N PRO A 99 16.22 8.29 11.19
CA PRO A 99 14.97 8.70 11.84
C PRO A 99 13.98 9.45 10.91
N GLY A 100 14.34 9.65 9.63
CA GLY A 100 13.54 10.34 8.62
C GLY A 100 12.59 9.46 7.79
N THR A 101 12.70 8.13 7.84
CA THR A 101 11.82 7.24 7.04
C THR A 101 10.64 6.76 7.88
N ARG A 102 9.75 7.67 8.27
CA ARG A 102 8.52 7.31 8.98
C ARG A 102 7.57 6.61 8.00
N PRO A 103 7.01 5.44 8.35
CA PRO A 103 6.03 4.78 7.48
C PRO A 103 4.75 5.62 7.41
N TYR A 104 4.20 5.76 6.22
CA TYR A 104 2.92 6.41 5.97
C TYR A 104 1.78 5.47 6.35
N CYS A 105 0.83 5.97 7.12
CA CYS A 105 -0.34 5.20 7.53
C CYS A 105 -1.44 5.33 6.47
N TYR A 106 -2.01 4.20 6.05
CA TYR A 106 -3.15 4.14 5.14
C TYR A 106 -4.25 3.21 5.65
N HIS A 107 -5.49 3.59 5.39
CA HIS A 107 -6.69 2.77 5.56
C HIS A 107 -7.20 2.31 4.20
N TYR A 108 -7.43 1.00 4.08
CA TYR A 108 -8.09 0.41 2.93
C TYR A 108 -9.53 0.12 3.35
N ILE A 109 -10.45 0.85 2.74
CA ILE A 109 -11.87 0.81 3.09
C ILE A 109 -12.59 0.03 2.00
N LEU A 110 -12.97 -1.20 2.33
CA LEU A 110 -13.69 -2.11 1.46
C LEU A 110 -15.18 -2.07 1.81
N THR A 111 -16.04 -2.08 0.79
CA THR A 111 -17.49 -2.11 0.95
C THR A 111 -18.02 -3.38 0.29
N PHE A 112 -18.66 -4.21 1.09
CA PHE A 112 -19.32 -5.44 0.68
C PHE A 112 -20.82 -5.22 0.64
N ASP A 113 -21.47 -5.86 -0.32
CA ASP A 113 -22.92 -6.03 -0.30
C ASP A 113 -23.30 -7.07 0.78
N ASP A 114 -24.31 -6.78 1.59
CA ASP A 114 -24.67 -7.67 2.69
C ASP A 114 -25.48 -8.89 2.23
N THR A 115 -26.09 -8.84 1.04
CA THR A 115 -26.86 -9.95 0.45
C THR A 115 -25.96 -10.92 -0.28
N THR A 116 -25.10 -10.42 -1.16
CA THR A 116 -24.21 -11.26 -1.99
C THR A 116 -22.87 -11.54 -1.31
N LYS A 117 -22.53 -10.82 -0.24
CA LYS A 117 -21.23 -10.84 0.44
C LYS A 117 -20.04 -10.59 -0.50
N THR A 118 -20.27 -9.93 -1.63
CA THR A 118 -19.23 -9.63 -2.63
C THR A 118 -18.70 -8.21 -2.47
N LEU A 119 -17.41 -8.04 -2.78
CA LEU A 119 -16.74 -6.74 -2.75
C LEU A 119 -17.30 -5.82 -3.84
N GLN A 120 -17.99 -4.75 -3.46
CA GLN A 120 -18.58 -3.81 -4.40
C GLN A 120 -17.66 -2.63 -4.72
N ARG A 121 -16.94 -2.15 -3.71
CA ARG A 121 -16.08 -0.97 -3.80
C ARG A 121 -14.91 -1.10 -2.84
N TRP A 122 -13.76 -0.53 -3.21
CA TRP A 122 -12.68 -0.27 -2.28
C TRP A 122 -12.05 1.10 -2.55
N MET A 123 -11.41 1.67 -1.54
CA MET A 123 -10.58 2.86 -1.68
C MET A 123 -9.47 2.89 -0.64
N ARG A 124 -8.43 3.68 -0.91
CA ARG A 124 -7.29 3.91 -0.01
C ARG A 124 -7.31 5.35 0.46
N GLU A 125 -7.28 5.55 1.77
CA GLU A 125 -7.23 6.86 2.41
C GLU A 125 -6.00 6.93 3.31
N ALA A 126 -5.28 8.05 3.30
CA ALA A 126 -4.22 8.28 4.27
C ALA A 126 -4.85 8.43 5.65
N CYS A 127 -4.18 7.92 6.69
CA CYS A 127 -4.62 8.18 8.05
C CYS A 127 -4.49 9.69 8.29
N ALA A 128 -5.62 10.38 8.49
CA ALA A 128 -5.58 11.71 9.05
C ALA A 128 -5.00 11.61 10.48
N ASP A 129 -4.27 12.63 10.93
CA ASP A 129 -3.80 12.76 12.32
C ASP A 129 -4.95 12.83 13.34
N THR A 130 -6.21 12.76 12.90
CA THR A 130 -7.40 12.83 13.75
C THR A 130 -8.25 11.56 13.61
N ASP A 131 -8.51 10.97 14.77
CA ASP A 131 -9.15 9.69 15.07
C ASP A 131 -10.39 9.29 14.26
N LEU A 132 -10.56 7.96 14.11
CA LEU A 132 -11.65 7.27 13.38
C LEU A 132 -12.33 6.18 14.22
#